data_AF-A0AAN9A4U7-F1
#
_entry.id   AF-A0AAN9A4U7-F1
#
_cell.length_a   1.000
_cell.length_b   1.000
_cell.length_c   1.000
_cell.angle_alpha   90.00
_cell.angle_beta   90.00
_cell.angle_gamma   90.00
#
_symmetry.space_group_name_H-M   'P 1'
#
loop_
_entity.id
_entity.type
_entity.pdbx_description
1 polymer ?
#
loop_
_entity_poly.entity_id
_entity_poly.type
_entity_poly.pdbx_seq_one_letter_code
_entity_poly.pdbx_strand_id
1 'polypeptide(L)'
;TRPGNKLDYIEKLEKSRATACGWVTTTSRDLRAMLDKPKFDVSCIELEDELDESDRRISTLDDVQSSYELEIDDPEKLDKEIDLAFHLHHETRQWRVKDAQLLAEMVKGELSNNQTSQGSDFGGSSNKSNAPASVRLPKLELPKFHVEFTEWQSFWDRFVALVDDTNLPVINKFS
;
A
#
# COMPACT_ATOMS: atom_id res chain seq x y z
N THR A 1 9.46 31.13 34.31
CA THR A 1 10.47 30.80 33.26
C THR A 1 11.04 32.11 32.74
N ARG A 2 12.36 32.24 32.56
CA ARG A 2 12.98 33.52 32.14
C ARG A 2 12.59 33.82 30.69
N PRO A 3 12.06 35.01 30.36
CA PRO A 3 11.48 35.28 29.03
C PRO A 3 12.45 35.09 27.86
N GLY A 4 13.76 35.25 28.08
CA GLY A 4 14.79 34.98 27.06
C GLY A 4 14.90 33.52 26.60
N ASN A 5 14.51 32.55 27.44
CA ASN A 5 14.55 31.13 27.05
C ASN A 5 13.34 30.73 26.18
N LYS A 6 12.19 31.41 26.33
CA LYS A 6 10.99 31.13 25.53
C LYS A 6 11.19 31.60 24.08
N LEU A 7 11.75 32.79 23.88
CA LEU A 7 12.00 33.34 22.53
C LEU A 7 12.98 32.46 21.73
N ASP A 8 14.10 32.05 22.33
CA ASP A 8 15.07 31.14 21.69
C ASP A 8 14.46 29.77 21.36
N TYR A 9 13.55 29.28 22.21
CA TYR A 9 12.84 28.03 21.97
C TYR A 9 11.85 28.12 20.79
N ILE A 10 11.06 29.19 20.73
CA ILE A 10 10.12 29.43 19.61
C ILE A 10 10.88 29.57 18.29
N GLU A 11 11.99 30.31 18.28
CA GLU A 11 12.81 30.47 17.06
C GLU A 11 13.38 29.12 16.58
N LYS A 12 13.76 28.23 17.51
CA LYS A 12 14.19 26.86 17.17
C LYS A 12 13.06 26.04 16.57
N LEU A 13 11.86 26.11 17.15
CA LEU A 13 10.68 25.43 16.61
C LEU A 13 10.33 25.94 15.21
N GLU A 14 10.37 27.24 14.99
CA GLU A 14 10.11 27.85 13.68
C GLU A 14 11.09 27.34 12.61
N LYS A 15 12.39 27.30 12.93
CA LYS A 15 13.43 26.74 12.03
C LYS A 15 13.26 25.25 11.79
N SER A 16 12.98 24.49 12.85
CA SER A 16 12.74 23.04 12.75
C SER A 16 11.54 22.76 11.85
N ARG A 17 10.46 23.51 12.04
CA ARG A 17 9.26 23.42 11.21
C ARG A 17 9.55 23.75 9.76
N ALA A 18 10.23 24.86 9.48
CA ALA A 18 10.57 25.25 8.11
C ALA A 18 11.36 24.14 7.40
N THR A 19 12.24 23.47 8.14
CA THR A 19 13.00 22.31 7.64
C THR A 19 12.07 21.11 7.37
N ALA A 20 11.16 20.78 8.29
CA ALA A 20 10.19 19.70 8.13
C ALA A 20 9.23 19.94 6.95
N CYS A 21 8.74 21.17 6.77
CA CYS A 21 7.97 21.56 5.58
C CYS A 21 8.76 21.32 4.30
N GLY A 22 10.06 21.65 4.30
CA GLY A 22 10.95 21.38 3.17
C GLY A 22 11.04 19.89 2.82
N TRP A 23 11.10 19.00 3.82
CA TRP A 23 11.09 17.55 3.60
C TRP A 23 9.77 17.04 3.04
N VAL A 24 8.64 17.52 3.57
CA VAL A 24 7.30 17.14 3.07
C VAL A 24 7.11 17.60 1.63
N THR A 25 7.49 18.83 1.29
CA THR A 25 7.44 19.33 -0.09
C THR A 25 8.35 18.53 -1.02
N THR A 26 9.52 18.09 -0.53
CA THR A 26 10.46 17.28 -1.31
C THR A 26 9.87 15.91 -1.62
N THR A 27 9.47 15.14 -0.61
CA THR A 27 8.85 13.82 -0.79
C THR A 27 7.55 13.91 -1.60
N SER A 28 6.73 14.95 -1.40
CA SER A 28 5.53 15.17 -2.21
C SER A 28 5.84 15.39 -3.70
N ARG A 29 6.95 16.06 -4.02
CA ARG A 29 7.40 16.25 -5.40
C ARG A 29 7.95 14.94 -5.98
N ASP A 30 8.64 14.15 -5.16
CA ASP A 30 9.25 12.89 -5.58
C ASP A 30 8.16 11.84 -5.86
N LEU A 31 7.13 11.75 -5.00
CA LEU A 31 5.89 11.02 -5.25
C LEU A 31 5.21 11.44 -6.57
N ARG A 32 5.06 12.75 -6.78
CA ARG A 32 4.51 13.27 -8.04
C ARG A 32 5.35 12.87 -9.26
N ALA A 33 6.68 12.90 -9.14
CA ALA A 33 7.57 12.48 -10.22
C ALA A 33 7.45 10.98 -10.50
N MET A 34 7.14 10.14 -9.51
CA MET A 34 6.84 8.72 -9.70
C MET A 34 5.54 8.51 -10.49
N LEU A 35 4.49 9.29 -10.19
CA LEU A 35 3.22 9.25 -10.94
C LEU A 35 3.34 9.69 -12.40
N ASP A 36 4.28 10.58 -12.69
CA ASP A 36 4.53 11.06 -14.06
C ASP A 36 5.29 10.03 -14.91
N LYS A 37 5.87 8.97 -14.31
CA LYS A 37 6.53 7.88 -15.04
C LYS A 37 5.51 6.98 -15.73
N PRO A 38 5.84 6.36 -16.89
CA PRO A 38 5.03 5.31 -17.46
C PRO A 38 4.83 4.15 -16.46
N LYS A 39 3.62 3.58 -16.38
CA LYS A 39 3.28 2.55 -15.38
C LYS A 39 4.23 1.35 -15.35
N PHE A 40 4.84 0.98 -16.47
CA PHE A 40 5.78 -0.14 -16.57
C PHE A 40 7.19 0.18 -16.03
N ASP A 41 7.52 1.46 -15.84
CA ASP A 41 8.79 1.94 -15.30
C ASP A 41 8.70 2.22 -13.79
N VAL A 42 7.52 2.09 -13.19
CA VAL A 42 7.31 2.29 -11.75
C VAL A 42 7.59 0.97 -11.03
N SER A 43 8.55 0.98 -10.11
CA SER A 43 8.83 -0.16 -9.23
C SER A 43 7.89 -0.13 -8.02
N CYS A 44 7.20 -1.25 -7.75
CA CYS A 44 6.34 -1.40 -6.56
C CYS A 44 7.10 -1.11 -5.27
N ILE A 45 8.33 -1.62 -5.17
CA ILE A 45 9.16 -1.49 -3.96
C ILE A 45 9.60 -0.05 -3.75
N GLU A 46 10.04 0.64 -4.82
CA GLU A 46 10.44 2.04 -4.73
C GLU A 46 9.25 2.94 -4.40
N LEU A 47 8.07 2.63 -4.94
CA LEU A 47 6.84 3.37 -4.65
C LEU A 47 6.39 3.19 -3.20
N GLU A 48 6.49 1.98 -2.67
CA GLU A 48 6.17 1.68 -1.27
C GLU A 48 7.15 2.37 -0.30
N ASP A 49 8.46 2.33 -0.58
CA ASP A 49 9.47 3.01 0.25
C ASP A 49 9.29 4.54 0.26
N GLU A 50 8.97 5.15 -0.89
CA GLU A 50 8.72 6.58 -0.97
C GLU A 50 7.43 6.99 -0.24
N LEU A 51 6.38 6.15 -0.29
CA LEU A 51 5.15 6.37 0.48
C LEU A 51 5.43 6.33 1.99
N ASP A 52 6.19 5.34 2.45
CA ASP A 52 6.59 5.20 3.85
C ASP A 52 7.45 6.40 4.30
N GLU A 53 8.39 6.84 3.48
CA GLU A 53 9.21 8.02 3.79
C GLU A 53 8.35 9.29 3.86
N SER A 54 7.42 9.47 2.92
CA SER A 54 6.47 10.58 2.97
C SER A 54 5.64 10.57 4.26
N ASP A 55 5.16 9.41 4.69
CA ASP A 55 4.42 9.25 5.94
C ASP A 55 5.25 9.60 7.18
N ARG A 56 6.52 9.19 7.23
CA ARG A 56 7.45 9.57 8.30
C ARG A 56 7.67 11.09 8.35
N ARG A 57 7.84 11.74 7.20
CA ARG A 57 8.06 13.20 7.12
C ARG A 57 6.84 14.00 7.52
N ILE A 58 5.65 13.55 7.12
CA ILE A 58 4.38 14.15 7.55
C ILE A 58 4.23 14.06 9.06
N SER A 59 4.45 12.88 9.65
CA SER A 59 4.38 12.70 11.11
C SER A 59 5.37 13.62 11.85
N THR A 60 6.59 13.77 11.32
CA THR A 60 7.58 14.68 11.93
C THR A 60 7.15 16.14 11.83
N LEU A 61 6.54 16.54 10.71
CA LEU A 61 5.99 17.88 10.56
C LEU A 61 4.83 18.12 11.55
N ASP A 62 3.92 17.16 11.71
CA ASP A 62 2.79 17.25 12.65
C ASP A 62 3.27 17.51 14.09
N ASP A 63 4.27 16.75 14.55
CA ASP A 63 4.84 16.89 15.89
C ASP A 63 5.44 18.30 16.12
N VAL A 64 6.21 18.78 15.14
CA VAL A 64 6.88 20.09 15.23
C VAL A 64 5.89 21.23 15.06
N GLN A 65 4.91 21.11 14.16
CA GLN A 65 3.85 22.09 13.94
C GLN A 65 3.00 22.24 15.21
N SER A 66 2.55 21.12 15.80
CA SER A 66 1.78 21.16 17.05
C SER A 66 2.56 21.82 18.17
N SER A 67 3.85 21.50 18.31
CA SER A 67 4.74 22.13 19.31
C SER A 67 4.90 23.64 19.08
N TYR A 68 4.97 24.07 17.82
CA TYR A 68 5.09 25.48 17.44
C TYR A 68 3.79 26.24 17.72
N GLU A 69 2.64 25.72 17.26
CA GLU A 69 1.32 26.33 17.45
C GLU A 69 0.97 26.55 18.92
N LEU A 70 1.34 25.62 19.80
CA LEU A 70 1.14 25.74 21.25
C LEU A 70 1.88 26.94 21.89
N GLU A 71 2.96 27.41 21.25
CA GLU A 71 3.78 28.51 21.75
C GLU A 71 3.46 29.86 21.08
N ILE A 72 2.58 29.88 20.07
CA ILE A 72 2.14 31.11 19.41
C ILE A 72 1.11 31.82 20.29
N ASP A 73 1.52 32.94 20.88
CA ASP A 73 0.64 33.76 21.72
C ASP A 73 -0.29 34.69 20.89
N ASP A 74 0.01 34.93 19.61
CA ASP A 74 -0.75 35.80 18.71
C ASP A 74 -1.82 35.01 17.92
N PRO A 75 -3.13 35.23 18.17
CA PRO A 75 -4.20 34.46 17.54
C PRO A 75 -4.25 34.64 16.02
N GLU A 76 -3.97 35.83 15.49
CA GLU A 76 -3.98 36.03 14.03
C GLU A 76 -2.83 35.31 13.34
N LYS A 77 -1.69 35.19 14.02
CA LYS A 77 -0.55 34.41 13.54
C LYS A 77 -0.90 32.92 13.60
N LEU A 78 -1.49 32.46 14.70
CA LEU A 78 -1.88 31.06 14.86
C LEU A 78 -2.84 30.61 13.75
N ASP A 79 -3.90 31.38 13.47
CA ASP A 79 -4.88 31.04 12.43
C ASP A 79 -4.22 30.89 11.05
N LYS A 80 -3.33 31.82 10.69
CA LYS A 80 -2.59 31.74 9.42
C LYS A 80 -1.72 30.49 9.34
N GLU A 81 -1.09 30.10 10.44
CA GLU A 81 -0.22 28.93 10.46
C GLU A 81 -1.01 27.63 10.38
N ILE A 82 -2.20 27.58 11.00
CA ILE A 82 -3.14 26.45 10.85
C ILE A 82 -3.59 26.31 9.39
N ASP A 83 -3.96 27.41 8.73
CA ASP A 83 -4.37 27.40 7.33
C ASP A 83 -3.23 26.93 6.40
N LEU A 84 -2.00 27.41 6.62
CA LEU A 84 -0.83 26.99 5.86
C LEU A 84 -0.55 25.50 6.04
N ALA A 85 -0.62 25.00 7.28
CA ALA A 85 -0.46 23.57 7.56
C ALA A 85 -1.55 22.76 6.83
N PHE A 86 -2.81 23.16 6.94
CA PHE A 86 -3.92 22.48 6.25
C PHE A 86 -3.67 22.35 4.74
N HIS A 87 -3.25 23.43 4.08
CA HIS A 87 -3.01 23.42 2.64
C HIS A 87 -1.87 22.48 2.25
N LEU A 88 -0.75 22.51 2.97
CA LEU A 88 0.38 21.61 2.73
C LEU A 88 -0.03 20.15 2.91
N HIS A 89 -0.69 19.82 4.02
CA HIS A 89 -1.20 18.46 4.26
C HIS A 89 -2.18 18.02 3.18
N HIS A 90 -3.10 18.90 2.78
CA HIS A 90 -4.09 18.57 1.78
C HIS A 90 -3.42 18.26 0.43
N GLU A 91 -2.45 19.07 0.00
CA GLU A 91 -1.73 18.85 -1.24
C GLU A 91 -0.93 17.54 -1.20
N THR A 92 -0.14 17.30 -0.16
CA THR A 92 0.66 16.07 -0.06
C THR A 92 -0.21 14.82 0.01
N ARG A 93 -1.34 14.87 0.73
CA ARG A 93 -2.27 13.75 0.83
C ARG A 93 -2.86 13.35 -0.53
N GLN A 94 -3.12 14.31 -1.42
CA GLN A 94 -3.66 14.00 -2.74
C GLN A 94 -2.70 13.14 -3.58
N TRP A 95 -1.40 13.37 -3.49
CA TRP A 95 -0.38 12.60 -4.19
C TRP A 95 -0.26 11.20 -3.61
N ARG A 96 -0.14 11.10 -2.28
CA ARG A 96 -0.10 9.81 -1.59
C ARG A 96 -1.28 8.90 -1.90
N VAL A 97 -2.49 9.44 -1.96
CA VAL A 97 -3.68 8.64 -2.31
C VAL A 97 -3.59 8.07 -3.72
N LYS A 98 -3.08 8.85 -4.68
CA LYS A 98 -2.89 8.39 -6.07
C LYS A 98 -1.81 7.30 -6.15
N ASP A 99 -0.70 7.48 -5.44
CA ASP A 99 0.36 6.47 -5.38
C ASP A 99 -0.10 5.19 -4.71
N ALA A 100 -0.80 5.27 -3.59
CA ALA A 100 -1.38 4.09 -2.93
C ALA A 100 -2.38 3.35 -3.83
N GLN A 101 -3.14 4.07 -4.65
CA GLN A 101 -4.02 3.45 -5.66
C GLN A 101 -3.22 2.73 -6.74
N LEU A 102 -2.16 3.35 -7.26
CA LEU A 102 -1.27 2.73 -8.24
C LEU A 102 -0.63 1.46 -7.67
N LEU A 103 -0.08 1.52 -6.45
CA LEU A 103 0.50 0.37 -5.77
C LEU A 103 -0.53 -0.77 -5.64
N ALA A 104 -1.76 -0.45 -5.23
CA ALA A 104 -2.84 -1.43 -5.10
C ALA A 104 -3.25 -2.04 -6.47
N GLU A 105 -3.21 -1.28 -7.56
CA GLU A 105 -3.42 -1.80 -8.92
C GLU A 105 -2.32 -2.78 -9.33
N MET A 106 -1.06 -2.45 -9.06
CA MET A 106 0.10 -3.26 -9.42
C MET A 106 0.09 -4.61 -8.69
N VAL A 107 -0.13 -4.59 -7.37
CA VAL A 107 -0.22 -5.82 -6.55
C VAL A 107 -1.37 -6.73 -7.03
N LYS A 108 -2.53 -6.16 -7.42
CA LYS A 108 -3.63 -6.95 -7.99
C LYS A 108 -3.28 -7.57 -9.35
N GLY A 109 -2.56 -6.83 -10.19
CA GLY A 109 -2.11 -7.32 -11.50
C GLY A 109 -1.16 -8.51 -11.42
N GLU A 110 -0.20 -8.48 -10.48
CA GLU A 110 0.75 -9.57 -10.24
C GLU A 110 0.04 -10.86 -9.78
N LEU A 111 -0.95 -10.75 -8.90
CA LEU A 111 -1.77 -11.88 -8.44
C LEU A 111 -2.58 -12.51 -9.58
N SER A 112 -3.03 -11.72 -10.55
CA SER A 112 -3.80 -12.20 -11.70
C SER A 112 -2.94 -12.85 -12.79
N ASN A 113 -1.69 -12.41 -13.00
CA ASN A 113 -0.82 -12.92 -14.07
C ASN A 113 -0.14 -14.26 -13.74
N ASN A 114 0.04 -14.58 -12.45
CA ASN A 114 0.62 -15.86 -12.03
C ASN A 114 -0.28 -17.08 -12.30
N GLN A 115 -1.45 -16.91 -12.92
CA GLN A 115 -2.39 -17.99 -13.25
C GLN A 115 -2.32 -18.48 -14.72
N THR A 116 -1.54 -17.87 -15.62
CA THR A 116 -1.73 -18.07 -17.09
C THR A 116 -0.53 -18.57 -17.92
N SER A 117 0.59 -19.04 -17.35
CA SER A 117 1.74 -19.46 -18.17
C SER A 117 2.27 -20.87 -17.87
N GLN A 118 1.81 -21.89 -18.62
CA GLN A 118 2.61 -23.07 -19.01
C GLN A 118 1.94 -23.90 -20.15
N GLY A 119 2.63 -24.04 -21.28
CA GLY A 119 2.31 -25.02 -22.34
C GLY A 119 2.90 -24.68 -23.72
N SER A 120 4.08 -25.24 -24.02
CA SER A 120 4.92 -25.01 -25.21
C SER A 120 4.81 -26.08 -26.32
N ASP A 121 5.46 -25.76 -27.43
CA ASP A 121 5.62 -26.41 -28.75
C ASP A 121 6.17 -27.86 -28.84
N PHE A 122 5.91 -28.44 -30.02
CA PHE A 122 6.63 -29.48 -30.82
C PHE A 122 6.59 -31.00 -30.51
N GLY A 123 5.87 -31.73 -31.39
CA GLY A 123 6.49 -32.75 -32.30
C GLY A 123 6.28 -34.26 -32.04
N GLY A 124 5.46 -34.93 -32.88
CA GLY A 124 5.76 -36.31 -33.32
C GLY A 124 4.70 -37.43 -33.23
N SER A 125 3.70 -37.41 -34.13
CA SER A 125 3.08 -38.56 -34.85
C SER A 125 2.29 -39.66 -34.10
N SER A 126 0.94 -39.63 -34.21
CA SER A 126 0.16 -40.48 -35.16
C SER A 126 -1.34 -40.57 -34.78
N ASN A 127 -2.18 -40.02 -35.67
CA ASN A 127 -3.60 -40.28 -35.94
C ASN A 127 -4.52 -40.87 -34.85
N LYS A 128 -5.24 -40.01 -34.12
CA LYS A 128 -6.63 -39.56 -34.39
C LYS A 128 -7.19 -38.88 -33.14
N SER A 129 -7.37 -37.55 -33.23
CA SER A 129 -8.16 -36.66 -32.36
C SER A 129 -8.03 -36.88 -30.84
N ASN A 130 -6.84 -36.61 -30.28
CA ASN A 130 -6.67 -36.37 -28.85
C ASN A 130 -6.88 -34.88 -28.57
N ALA A 131 -8.00 -34.51 -27.95
CA ALA A 131 -7.98 -33.35 -27.06
C ALA A 131 -7.03 -33.69 -25.90
N PRO A 132 -6.16 -32.77 -25.45
CA PRO A 132 -5.31 -33.05 -24.30
C PRO A 132 -6.24 -33.38 -23.13
N ALA A 133 -6.09 -34.58 -22.56
CA ALA A 133 -6.68 -34.90 -21.28
C ALA A 133 -6.05 -33.94 -20.26
N SER A 134 -6.65 -32.75 -20.12
CA SER A 134 -6.34 -31.84 -19.04
C SER A 134 -6.50 -32.67 -17.77
N VAL A 135 -5.42 -32.88 -17.04
CA VAL A 135 -5.51 -33.43 -15.69
C VAL A 135 -6.28 -32.39 -14.89
N ARG A 136 -7.60 -32.56 -14.83
CA ARG A 136 -8.47 -31.70 -14.05
C ARG A 136 -8.35 -32.20 -12.63
N LEU A 137 -7.94 -31.30 -11.75
CA LEU A 137 -8.14 -31.54 -10.33
C LEU A 137 -9.61 -31.88 -10.10
N PRO A 138 -9.93 -32.88 -9.26
CA PRO A 138 -11.30 -33.15 -8.87
C PRO A 138 -11.93 -31.83 -8.42
N LYS A 139 -13.10 -31.51 -8.97
CA LYS A 139 -13.76 -30.25 -8.68
C LYS A 139 -14.21 -30.28 -7.22
N LEU A 140 -13.49 -29.57 -6.36
CA LEU A 140 -13.83 -29.44 -4.95
C LEU A 140 -14.85 -28.31 -4.82
N GLU A 141 -16.09 -28.64 -4.47
CA GLU A 141 -17.12 -27.64 -4.21
C GLU A 141 -16.93 -27.09 -2.80
N LEU A 142 -16.22 -25.97 -2.71
CA LEU A 142 -16.06 -25.27 -1.44
C LEU A 142 -17.37 -24.55 -1.06
N PRO A 143 -17.79 -24.63 0.21
CA PRO A 143 -18.94 -23.87 0.69
C PRO A 143 -18.68 -22.38 0.50
N LYS A 144 -19.73 -21.61 0.15
CA LYS A 144 -19.65 -20.15 0.03
C LYS A 144 -20.15 -19.51 1.32
N PHE A 145 -19.37 -18.59 1.87
CA PHE A 145 -19.77 -17.82 3.05
C PHE A 145 -20.61 -16.61 2.63
N HIS A 146 -21.74 -16.40 3.30
CA HIS A 146 -22.72 -15.36 2.93
C HIS A 146 -22.82 -14.21 3.95
N VAL A 147 -21.73 -13.94 4.66
CA VAL A 147 -21.51 -12.72 5.48
C VAL A 147 -22.32 -12.67 6.80
N GLU A 148 -23.16 -13.66 7.11
CA GLU A 148 -23.71 -13.80 8.46
C GLU A 148 -22.64 -14.26 9.45
N PHE A 149 -22.29 -13.39 10.41
CA PHE A 149 -21.25 -13.66 11.42
C PHE A 149 -21.57 -14.89 12.29
N THR A 150 -22.84 -15.19 12.53
CA THR A 150 -23.32 -16.37 13.26
C THR A 150 -22.97 -17.69 12.57
N GLU A 151 -22.76 -17.67 11.26
CA GLU A 151 -22.46 -18.86 10.46
C GLU A 151 -20.96 -19.09 10.27
N TRP A 152 -20.10 -18.15 10.72
CA TRP A 152 -18.66 -18.19 10.48
C TRP A 152 -17.99 -19.45 11.04
N GLN A 153 -18.30 -19.81 12.29
CA GLN A 153 -17.70 -20.99 12.92
C GLN A 153 -18.12 -22.28 12.19
N SER A 154 -19.41 -22.41 11.87
CA SER A 154 -19.94 -23.56 11.14
C SER A 154 -19.37 -23.68 9.72
N PHE A 155 -19.15 -22.53 9.06
CA PHE A 155 -18.48 -22.48 7.77
C PHE A 155 -17.01 -22.92 7.88
N TRP A 156 -16.27 -22.38 8.86
CA TRP A 156 -14.85 -22.67 9.04
C TRP A 156 -14.62 -24.14 9.37
N ASP A 157 -15.43 -24.73 10.24
CA ASP A 157 -15.35 -26.15 10.59
C ASP A 157 -15.59 -27.05 9.37
N ARG A 158 -16.56 -26.70 8.51
CA ARG A 158 -16.84 -27.42 7.25
C ARG A 158 -15.72 -27.26 6.23
N PHE A 159 -15.12 -26.08 6.14
CA PHE A 159 -14.01 -25.81 5.24
C PHE A 159 -12.77 -26.61 5.64
N VAL A 160 -12.39 -26.60 6.92
CA VAL A 160 -11.24 -27.34 7.44
C VAL A 160 -11.44 -28.85 7.24
N ALA A 161 -12.61 -29.38 7.58
CA ALA A 161 -12.91 -30.80 7.36
C ALA A 161 -12.80 -31.19 5.88
N LEU A 162 -13.27 -30.36 4.94
CA LEU A 162 -13.17 -30.63 3.51
C LEU A 162 -11.73 -30.58 2.97
N VAL A 163 -10.87 -29.74 3.54
CA VAL A 163 -9.46 -29.62 3.13
C VAL A 163 -8.62 -30.74 3.74
N ASP A 164 -8.86 -31.11 5.00
CA ASP A 164 -8.12 -32.15 5.72
C ASP A 164 -8.56 -33.58 5.36
N ASP A 165 -9.85 -33.85 5.11
CA ASP A 165 -10.33 -35.20 4.71
C ASP A 165 -9.98 -35.57 3.26
N THR A 166 -9.63 -34.59 2.42
CA THR A 166 -9.01 -34.92 1.14
C THR A 166 -7.63 -35.49 1.38
N ASN A 167 -7.52 -36.82 1.34
CA ASN A 167 -6.28 -37.52 0.97
C ASN A 167 -5.90 -37.10 -0.46
N LEU A 168 -5.37 -35.89 -0.59
CA LEU A 168 -4.90 -35.35 -1.85
C LEU A 168 -3.77 -36.27 -2.32
N PRO A 169 -3.87 -36.90 -3.50
CA PRO A 169 -2.85 -37.82 -3.96
C PRO A 169 -1.52 -37.07 -4.04
N VAL A 170 -0.50 -37.58 -3.35
CA VAL A 170 0.87 -37.06 -3.44
C VAL A 170 1.24 -37.06 -4.91
N ILE A 171 1.51 -35.86 -5.44
CA ILE A 171 1.84 -35.67 -6.85
C ILE A 171 3.16 -36.42 -7.10
N ASN A 172 3.08 -37.61 -7.70
CA ASN A 172 4.25 -38.28 -8.24
C ASN A 172 4.73 -37.46 -9.43
N LYS A 173 5.72 -36.60 -9.19
CA LYS A 173 6.50 -35.98 -10.27
C LYS A 173 7.20 -37.11 -11.03
N PHE A 174 6.78 -37.34 -12.26
CA PHE A 174 7.44 -38.30 -13.14
C PHE A 174 8.87 -37.83 -13.44
N SER A 175 9.80 -38.80 -13.37
CA SER A 175 11.18 -38.71 -13.86
C SER A 175 11.25 -38.43 -15.35
#